data_AF-A0A916EKW2-F1
#
_entry.id   AF-A0A916EKW2-F1
#
_cell.length_a   1.000
_cell.length_b   1.000
_cell.length_c   1.000
_cell.angle_alpha   90.00
_cell.angle_beta   90.00
_cell.angle_gamma   90.00
#
_symmetry.space_group_name_H-M   'P 1'
#
loop_
_entity.id
_entity.type
_entity.pdbx_description
1 polymer ?
#
loop_
_entity_poly.entity_id
_entity_poly.type
_entity_poly.pdbx_seq_one_letter_code
_entity_poly.pdbx_strand_id
1 'polypeptide(L)'
;MSSDSSNNTNNDSIINIGKEDESSVKKRVSPVYQYFTFNDELSRWYCDYCAKDFGDNTSNLWRHIKKIHSEILGESEKTNSNNNEKPTQHGFRKKLLQWVVRDDQPFITIECQEFKNMVKYLWPSVNVPSANTLRRDLSANFEQVKDKVRLELQETPGLLSFTVDAWTSKNQLPFLGISVH
;
A
#
# COMPACT_ATOMS: atom_id res chain seq x y z
N MET A 1 -15.08 54.90 -30.89
CA MET A 1 -16.51 54.85 -30.51
C MET A 1 -16.56 54.64 -29.01
N SER A 2 -17.07 55.68 -28.34
CA SER A 2 -17.63 55.78 -26.99
C SER A 2 -16.96 54.99 -25.86
N SER A 3 -16.19 55.74 -25.08
CA SER A 3 -15.69 55.45 -23.74
C SER A 3 -16.70 55.94 -22.68
N ASP A 4 -17.23 55.00 -21.90
CA ASP A 4 -17.95 55.18 -20.62
C ASP A 4 -17.10 54.44 -19.57
N SER A 5 -16.94 54.81 -18.30
CA SER A 5 -17.66 55.73 -17.42
C SER A 5 -16.81 55.98 -16.16
N SER A 6 -16.87 57.21 -15.63
CA SER A 6 -17.03 57.62 -14.21
C SER A 6 -16.06 57.07 -13.13
N ASN A 7 -15.20 57.91 -12.53
CA ASN A 7 -15.41 58.76 -11.32
C ASN A 7 -15.89 57.99 -10.08
N ASN A 8 -15.49 58.23 -8.84
CA ASN A 8 -14.46 59.02 -8.14
C ASN A 8 -14.55 58.54 -6.67
N THR A 9 -13.48 58.75 -5.91
CA THR A 9 -13.31 58.45 -4.48
C THR A 9 -14.46 58.88 -3.57
N ASN A 10 -14.78 58.08 -2.54
CA ASN A 10 -14.79 58.52 -1.14
C ASN A 10 -15.13 57.40 -0.13
N ASN A 11 -14.46 57.52 1.03
CA ASN A 11 -14.68 56.86 2.31
C ASN A 11 -16.15 56.86 2.76
N ASP A 12 -16.58 55.84 3.50
CA ASP A 12 -16.74 55.97 4.96
C ASP A 12 -17.24 54.67 5.64
N SER A 13 -16.48 54.29 6.68
CA SER A 13 -16.85 53.59 7.93
C SER A 13 -17.74 52.33 7.91
N ILE A 14 -17.27 51.25 8.56
CA ILE A 14 -17.97 50.58 9.69
C ILE A 14 -17.03 49.56 10.39
N ILE A 15 -16.72 49.90 11.65
CA ILE A 15 -16.65 49.09 12.88
C ILE A 15 -15.71 47.88 12.96
N ASN A 16 -14.87 47.95 14.00
CA ASN A 16 -13.84 47.02 14.40
C ASN A 16 -14.37 45.96 15.40
N ILE A 17 -13.61 44.85 15.48
CA ILE A 17 -13.48 43.88 16.59
C ILE A 17 -14.36 42.61 16.53
N GLY A 18 -13.73 41.54 16.04
CA GLY A 18 -14.05 40.14 16.31
C GLY A 18 -12.82 39.28 16.01
N LYS A 19 -12.00 39.06 17.03
CA LYS A 19 -10.66 38.43 17.02
C LYS A 19 -10.55 37.18 16.13
N GLU A 20 -9.64 37.22 15.17
CA GLU A 20 -9.06 36.04 14.52
C GLU A 20 -7.87 35.56 15.36
N ASP A 21 -8.03 34.42 16.04
CA ASP A 21 -6.88 33.68 16.58
C ASP A 21 -6.43 32.65 15.54
N GLU A 22 -5.48 33.09 14.72
CA GLU A 22 -4.67 32.25 13.86
C GLU A 22 -3.50 31.69 14.68
N SER A 23 -3.59 30.43 15.13
CA SER A 23 -2.39 29.60 15.29
C SER A 23 -2.70 28.13 15.06
N SER A 24 -2.50 27.72 13.80
CA SER A 24 -2.49 26.34 13.36
C SER A 24 -1.33 25.57 14.00
N VAL A 25 -1.60 24.83 15.08
CA VAL A 25 -0.72 23.77 15.58
C VAL A 25 -1.44 22.44 15.40
N LYS A 26 -1.16 21.73 14.30
CA LYS A 26 -1.60 20.33 14.12
C LYS A 26 -0.90 19.46 15.17
N LYS A 27 -1.53 19.24 16.33
CA LYS A 27 -0.99 18.39 17.39
C LYS A 27 -0.91 16.94 16.91
N ARG A 28 0.30 16.39 16.90
CA ARG A 28 0.61 14.99 16.61
C ARG A 28 0.11 14.12 17.77
N VAL A 29 -1.17 13.77 17.74
CA VAL A 29 -1.74 12.79 18.67
C VAL A 29 -1.40 11.40 18.13
N SER A 30 -0.84 10.53 18.97
CA SER A 30 -0.43 9.18 18.58
C SER A 30 -1.61 8.40 17.97
N PRO A 31 -1.44 7.63 16.87
CA PRO A 31 -2.54 6.88 16.27
C PRO A 31 -3.24 5.93 17.23
N VAL A 32 -2.58 5.52 18.32
CA VAL A 32 -3.14 4.61 19.32
C VAL A 32 -4.46 5.09 19.92
N TYR A 33 -4.67 6.40 20.01
CA TYR A 33 -5.89 6.95 20.61
C TYR A 33 -7.13 6.72 19.75
N GLN A 34 -7.01 6.22 18.52
CA GLN A 34 -8.18 5.80 17.71
C GLN A 34 -8.92 4.58 18.27
N TYR A 35 -8.32 3.88 19.25
CA TYR A 35 -8.88 2.69 19.89
C TYR A 35 -9.28 2.95 21.36
N PHE A 36 -9.26 4.21 21.79
CA PHE A 36 -9.51 4.59 23.17
C PHE A 36 -10.35 5.86 23.25
N THR A 37 -11.26 5.88 24.23
CA THR A 37 -12.05 7.06 24.60
C THR A 37 -11.48 7.71 25.86
N PHE A 38 -11.27 9.02 25.84
CA PHE A 38 -10.84 9.78 27.02
C PHE A 38 -12.05 10.18 27.86
N ASN A 39 -11.94 9.99 29.18
CA ASN A 39 -12.90 10.48 30.15
C ASN A 39 -12.30 11.68 30.89
N ASP A 40 -12.88 12.86 30.65
CA ASP A 40 -12.41 14.13 31.22
C ASP A 40 -12.55 14.19 32.75
N GLU A 41 -13.62 13.62 33.31
CA GLU A 41 -13.90 13.65 34.76
C GLU A 41 -12.88 12.83 35.55
N LEU A 42 -12.46 11.70 34.99
CA LEU A 42 -11.51 10.79 35.63
C LEU A 42 -10.07 11.02 35.16
N SER A 43 -9.87 11.81 34.11
CA SER A 43 -8.57 12.00 33.44
C SER A 43 -7.90 10.68 33.05
N ARG A 44 -8.68 9.75 32.47
CA ARG A 44 -8.23 8.40 32.06
C ARG A 44 -8.70 8.04 30.66
N TRP A 45 -7.91 7.20 30.00
CA TRP A 45 -8.23 6.59 28.71
C TRP A 45 -8.83 5.21 28.89
N TYR A 46 -9.92 4.92 28.22
CA TYR A 46 -10.61 3.63 28.26
C TYR A 46 -10.51 2.95 26.90
N CYS A 47 -10.14 1.67 26.88
CA CYS A 47 -10.11 0.88 25.65
C CYS A 47 -11.54 0.62 25.16
N ASP A 48 -11.82 0.92 23.88
CA ASP A 48 -13.17 0.82 23.32
C ASP A 48 -13.66 -0.63 23.19
N TYR A 49 -12.75 -1.61 23.28
CA TYR A 49 -13.06 -3.03 23.07
C TYR A 49 -13.16 -3.86 24.35
N CYS A 50 -12.58 -3.39 25.45
CA CYS A 50 -12.64 -4.11 26.74
C CYS A 50 -12.91 -3.23 27.96
N ALA A 51 -13.11 -1.92 27.75
CA ALA A 51 -13.36 -0.91 28.79
C ALA A 51 -12.27 -0.83 29.89
N LYS A 52 -11.07 -1.38 29.65
CA LYS A 52 -9.95 -1.27 30.57
C LYS A 52 -9.38 0.15 30.56
N ASP A 53 -9.05 0.67 31.74
CA ASP A 53 -8.58 2.03 31.94
C ASP A 53 -7.05 2.16 31.94
N PHE A 54 -6.57 3.30 31.47
CA PHE A 54 -5.16 3.63 31.32
C PHE A 54 -4.90 5.11 31.62
N GLY A 55 -3.70 5.41 32.11
CA GLY A 55 -3.20 6.78 32.11
C GLY A 55 -2.69 7.20 30.73
N ASP A 56 -2.24 8.46 30.61
CA ASP A 56 -1.77 9.03 29.34
C ASP A 56 -0.34 8.57 28.98
N ASN A 57 -0.20 7.29 28.60
CA ASN A 57 1.06 6.73 28.13
C ASN A 57 0.84 5.84 26.91
N THR A 58 1.12 6.39 25.73
CA THR A 58 0.94 5.73 24.43
C THR A 58 1.60 4.36 24.32
N SER A 59 2.71 4.11 25.03
CA SER A 59 3.38 2.80 25.03
C SER A 59 2.59 1.74 25.79
N ASN A 60 1.90 2.13 26.87
CA ASN A 60 1.02 1.23 27.62
C ASN A 60 -0.24 0.90 26.82
N LEU A 61 -0.83 1.91 26.16
CA LEU A 61 -1.99 1.74 25.28
C LEU A 61 -1.65 0.79 24.12
N TRP A 62 -0.52 1.01 23.45
CA TRP A 62 -0.06 0.13 22.37
C TRP A 62 0.22 -1.30 22.84
N ARG A 63 0.85 -1.47 24.00
CA ARG A 63 1.12 -2.80 24.57
C ARG A 63 -0.17 -3.54 24.90
N HIS A 64 -1.18 -2.82 25.38
CA HIS A 64 -2.50 -3.39 25.64
C HIS A 64 -3.15 -3.88 24.35
N ILE A 65 -3.25 -3.02 23.31
CA ILE A 65 -3.84 -3.41 22.02
C ILE A 65 -3.10 -4.61 21.42
N LYS A 66 -1.76 -4.58 21.37
CA LYS A 66 -0.98 -5.69 20.81
C LYS A 66 -1.13 -7.03 21.55
N LYS A 67 -1.36 -7.00 22.87
CA LYS A 67 -1.40 -8.22 23.69
C LYS A 67 -2.82 -8.77 23.86
N ILE A 68 -3.82 -7.90 23.96
CA ILE A 68 -5.21 -8.27 24.27
C ILE A 68 -6.09 -8.21 23.02
N HIS A 69 -5.78 -7.32 22.09
CA HIS A 69 -6.55 -7.05 20.88
C HIS A 69 -5.68 -7.20 19.61
N SER A 70 -4.86 -8.26 19.57
CA SER A 70 -3.93 -8.53 18.46
C SER A 70 -4.65 -8.69 17.13
N GLU A 71 -5.89 -9.18 17.16
CA GLU A 71 -6.73 -9.41 15.98
C GLU A 71 -7.17 -8.09 15.32
N ILE A 72 -7.30 -7.01 16.09
CA ILE A 72 -7.73 -5.68 15.59
C ILE A 72 -6.63 -5.01 14.76
N LEU A 73 -5.37 -5.38 14.99
CA LEU A 73 -4.22 -4.95 14.18
C LEU A 73 -4.03 -5.82 12.93
N GLY A 74 -4.90 -6.81 12.70
CA GLY A 74 -4.72 -7.86 11.71
C GLY A 74 -5.14 -7.51 10.27
N GLU A 75 -5.84 -6.40 10.03
CA GLU A 75 -6.43 -6.12 8.70
C GLU A 75 -5.93 -4.87 7.98
N SER A 76 -5.11 -4.03 8.59
CA SER A 76 -4.42 -2.94 7.89
C SER A 76 -2.91 -3.10 7.99
N GLU A 77 -2.25 -3.26 6.84
CA GLU A 77 -0.79 -3.18 6.62
C GLU A 77 0.04 -4.48 6.76
N LYS A 78 -0.10 -5.39 5.78
CA LYS A 78 1.03 -6.20 5.30
C LYS A 78 1.99 -5.40 4.41
N THR A 79 2.36 -4.19 4.84
CA THR A 79 3.58 -3.53 4.39
C THR A 79 4.53 -3.43 5.57
N ASN A 80 5.25 -4.53 5.83
CA ASN A 80 6.48 -4.51 6.62
C ASN A 80 7.45 -3.49 6.00
N SER A 81 7.36 -2.22 6.39
CA SER A 81 8.45 -1.25 6.30
C SER A 81 9.14 -1.17 7.66
N ASN A 82 9.74 -2.30 8.07
CA ASN A 82 10.94 -2.22 8.89
C ASN A 82 12.10 -1.98 7.93
N ASN A 83 12.34 -0.72 7.56
CA ASN A 83 13.36 -0.29 6.59
C ASN A 83 14.82 -0.44 7.09
N ASN A 84 15.10 -1.44 7.93
CA ASN A 84 16.44 -1.80 8.41
C ASN A 84 16.78 -3.28 8.18
N GLU A 85 16.01 -4.01 7.38
CA GLU A 85 16.42 -5.35 6.95
C GLU A 85 17.60 -5.23 5.97
N LYS A 86 18.74 -5.80 6.35
CA LYS A 86 19.91 -5.90 5.46
C LYS A 86 19.49 -6.59 4.16
N PRO A 87 19.98 -6.14 2.98
CA PRO A 87 19.73 -6.83 1.73
C PRO A 87 20.12 -8.31 1.84
N THR A 88 19.17 -9.20 1.53
CA THR A 88 19.40 -10.65 1.50
C THR A 88 19.28 -11.17 0.07
N GLN A 89 19.96 -12.28 -0.21
CA GLN A 89 19.92 -12.92 -1.53
C GLN A 89 18.48 -13.31 -1.92
N HIS A 90 17.72 -13.82 -0.95
CA HIS A 90 16.31 -14.17 -1.14
C HIS A 90 15.47 -12.92 -1.40
N GLY A 91 15.65 -11.85 -0.62
CA GLY A 91 14.96 -10.58 -0.81
C GLY A 91 15.23 -9.96 -2.18
N PHE A 92 16.49 -9.94 -2.62
CA PHE A 92 16.89 -9.47 -3.95
C PHE A 92 16.19 -10.27 -5.04
N ARG A 93 16.25 -11.61 -4.99
CA ARG A 93 15.60 -12.48 -5.99
C ARG A 93 14.09 -12.27 -6.05
N LYS A 94 13.44 -12.09 -4.89
CA LYS A 94 12.00 -11.79 -4.83
C LYS A 94 11.69 -10.44 -5.47
N LYS A 95 12.47 -9.39 -5.19
CA LYS A 95 12.28 -8.05 -5.79
C LYS A 95 12.56 -8.05 -7.28
N LEU A 96 13.57 -8.80 -7.72
CA LEU A 96 13.89 -8.97 -9.13
C LEU A 96 12.74 -9.65 -9.88
N LEU A 97 12.15 -10.71 -9.33
CA LEU A 97 10.97 -11.35 -9.91
C LEU A 97 9.78 -10.39 -9.98
N GLN A 98 9.53 -9.63 -8.91
CA GLN A 98 8.46 -8.64 -8.88
C GLN A 98 8.62 -7.58 -9.97
N TRP A 99 9.83 -7.05 -10.15
CA TRP A 99 10.14 -6.09 -11.21
C TRP A 99 9.89 -6.69 -12.60
N VAL A 100 10.43 -7.89 -12.85
CA VAL A 100 10.26 -8.57 -14.15
C VAL A 100 8.78 -8.78 -14.51
N VAL A 101 7.96 -9.19 -13.53
CA VAL A 101 6.54 -9.46 -13.77
C VAL A 101 5.71 -8.18 -13.90
N ARG A 102 5.96 -7.16 -13.06
CA ARG A 102 5.16 -5.93 -13.04
C ARG A 102 5.38 -5.05 -14.25
N ASP A 103 6.62 -5.03 -14.75
CA ASP A 103 7.01 -4.18 -15.88
C ASP A 103 7.13 -4.98 -17.19
N ASP A 104 6.58 -6.20 -17.22
CA ASP A 104 6.60 -7.13 -18.37
C ASP A 104 7.98 -7.26 -19.04
N GLN A 105 9.02 -7.36 -18.22
CA GLN A 105 10.38 -7.40 -18.72
C GLN A 105 10.71 -8.79 -19.28
N PRO A 106 11.45 -8.86 -20.40
CA PRO A 106 12.01 -10.13 -20.84
C PRO A 106 12.91 -10.74 -19.75
N PHE A 107 12.72 -12.02 -19.43
CA PHE A 107 13.56 -12.70 -18.43
C PHE A 107 15.06 -12.68 -18.76
N ILE A 108 15.41 -12.58 -20.04
CA ILE A 108 16.81 -12.51 -20.49
C ILE A 108 17.49 -11.20 -20.08
N THR A 109 16.72 -10.16 -19.74
CA THR A 109 17.25 -8.84 -19.36
C THR A 109 18.20 -8.95 -18.16
N ILE A 110 17.92 -9.84 -17.21
CA ILE A 110 18.78 -10.04 -16.02
C ILE A 110 20.08 -10.79 -16.33
N GLU A 111 20.17 -11.43 -17.50
CA GLU A 111 21.36 -12.14 -17.95
C GLU A 111 22.34 -11.24 -18.71
N CYS A 112 21.87 -10.06 -19.14
CA CYS A 112 22.67 -9.00 -19.74
C CYS A 112 23.87 -8.64 -18.87
N GLN A 113 25.04 -8.49 -19.49
CA GLN A 113 26.28 -8.29 -18.76
C GLN A 113 26.30 -6.92 -18.06
N GLU A 114 25.78 -5.90 -18.72
CA GLU A 114 25.67 -4.53 -18.21
C GLU A 114 24.76 -4.47 -16.97
N PHE A 115 23.63 -5.21 -17.00
CA PHE A 115 22.76 -5.36 -15.85
C PHE A 115 23.47 -6.02 -14.67
N LYS A 116 24.17 -7.14 -14.92
CA LYS A 116 24.95 -7.83 -13.89
C LYS A 116 26.04 -6.94 -13.31
N ASN A 117 26.75 -6.20 -14.16
CA ASN A 117 27.80 -5.27 -13.74
C ASN A 117 27.24 -4.17 -12.83
N MET A 118 26.10 -3.56 -13.21
CA MET A 118 25.41 -2.56 -12.40
C MET A 118 25.00 -3.12 -11.03
N VAL A 119 24.39 -4.31 -11.00
CA VAL A 119 23.98 -4.95 -9.75
C VAL A 119 25.19 -5.31 -8.88
N LYS A 120 26.27 -5.82 -9.48
CA LYS A 120 27.52 -6.17 -8.78
C LYS A 120 28.28 -4.95 -8.27
N TYR A 121 28.18 -3.81 -8.94
CA TYR A 121 28.73 -2.55 -8.46
C TYR A 121 28.06 -2.12 -7.15
N LEU A 122 26.74 -2.27 -7.05
CA LEU A 122 25.97 -1.95 -5.84
C LEU A 122 26.16 -2.99 -4.74
N TRP A 123 26.22 -4.28 -5.09
CA TRP A 123 26.38 -5.36 -4.14
C TRP A 123 27.26 -6.50 -4.70
N PRO A 124 28.59 -6.47 -4.47
CA PRO A 124 29.52 -7.41 -5.12
C PRO A 124 29.26 -8.90 -4.83
N SER A 125 28.77 -9.22 -3.64
CA SER A 125 28.50 -10.61 -3.23
C SER A 125 27.12 -11.15 -3.63
N VAL A 126 26.23 -10.32 -4.20
CA VAL A 126 24.91 -10.80 -4.64
C VAL A 126 25.02 -11.75 -5.82
N ASN A 127 24.23 -12.81 -5.83
CA ASN A 127 24.11 -13.69 -6.97
C ASN A 127 22.91 -13.27 -7.84
N VAL A 128 23.14 -12.86 -9.08
CA VAL A 128 22.04 -12.65 -10.03
C VAL A 128 21.58 -14.02 -10.55
N PRO A 129 20.30 -14.41 -10.36
CA PRO A 129 19.82 -15.69 -10.86
C PRO A 129 19.81 -15.73 -12.39
N SER A 130 19.73 -16.93 -12.98
CA SER A 130 19.46 -17.08 -14.41
C SER A 130 17.98 -16.81 -14.73
N ALA A 131 17.70 -16.49 -15.99
CA ALA A 131 16.35 -16.35 -16.51
C ALA A 131 15.51 -17.61 -16.24
N ASN A 132 16.10 -18.80 -16.42
CA ASN A 132 15.43 -20.08 -16.13
C ASN A 132 15.11 -20.26 -14.65
N THR A 133 15.97 -19.74 -13.77
CA THR A 133 15.72 -19.78 -12.33
C THR A 133 14.56 -18.86 -11.97
N LEU A 134 14.49 -17.67 -12.55
CA LEU A 134 13.40 -16.73 -12.32
C LEU A 134 12.06 -17.24 -12.90
N ARG A 135 12.09 -17.90 -14.07
CA ARG A 135 10.92 -18.58 -14.65
C ARG A 135 10.37 -19.67 -13.73
N ARG A 136 11.24 -20.51 -13.16
CA ARG A 136 10.81 -21.54 -12.21
C ARG A 136 10.14 -20.95 -10.96
N ASP A 137 10.66 -19.83 -10.46
CA ASP A 137 10.03 -19.12 -9.33
C ASP A 137 8.67 -18.57 -9.71
N LEU A 138 8.53 -18.00 -10.92
CA LEU A 138 7.25 -17.52 -11.40
C LEU A 138 6.25 -18.67 -11.48
N SER A 139 6.62 -19.81 -12.06
CA SER A 139 5.74 -20.98 -12.15
C SER A 139 5.32 -21.49 -10.77
N ALA A 140 6.26 -21.59 -9.83
CA ALA A 140 5.94 -22.01 -8.46
C ALA A 140 5.00 -21.03 -7.74
N ASN A 141 5.20 -19.72 -7.93
CA ASN A 141 4.31 -18.69 -7.38
C ASN A 141 2.95 -18.71 -8.08
N PHE A 142 2.90 -18.94 -9.39
CA PHE A 142 1.69 -19.00 -10.17
C PHE A 142 0.79 -20.12 -9.69
N GLU A 143 1.30 -21.34 -9.46
CA GLU A 143 0.47 -22.45 -8.96
C GLU A 143 -0.14 -22.12 -7.58
N GLN A 144 0.63 -21.49 -6.68
CA GLN A 144 0.09 -21.05 -5.38
C GLN A 144 -1.03 -20.01 -5.53
N VAL A 145 -0.83 -19.01 -6.40
CA VAL A 145 -1.84 -17.95 -6.63
C VAL A 145 -3.07 -18.53 -7.35
N LYS A 146 -2.87 -19.44 -8.30
CA LYS A 146 -3.94 -20.12 -9.03
C LYS A 146 -4.80 -20.96 -8.10
N ASP A 147 -4.20 -21.72 -7.18
CA ASP A 147 -4.96 -22.48 -6.18
C ASP A 147 -5.78 -21.56 -5.27
N LYS A 148 -5.21 -20.41 -4.89
CA LYS A 148 -5.94 -19.39 -4.13
C LYS A 148 -7.12 -18.83 -4.93
N VAL A 149 -6.90 -18.37 -6.17
CA VAL A 149 -7.96 -17.83 -7.04
C VAL A 149 -9.04 -18.88 -7.31
N ARG A 150 -8.65 -20.15 -7.47
CA ARG A 150 -9.59 -21.26 -7.61
C ARG A 150 -10.53 -21.36 -6.42
N LEU A 151 -10.01 -21.31 -5.19
CA LEU A 151 -10.82 -21.34 -3.97
C LEU A 151 -11.74 -20.13 -3.89
N GLU A 152 -11.20 -18.93 -4.16
CA GLU A 152 -12.00 -17.69 -4.18
C GLU A 152 -13.17 -17.78 -5.16
N LEU A 153 -12.96 -18.31 -6.37
CA LEU A 153 -14.02 -18.53 -7.35
C LEU A 153 -15.05 -19.57 -6.90
N GLN A 154 -14.64 -20.64 -6.20
CA GLN A 154 -15.55 -21.67 -5.69
C GLN A 154 -16.42 -21.18 -4.53
N GLU A 155 -15.87 -20.29 -3.70
CA GLU A 155 -16.54 -19.74 -2.52
C GLU A 155 -17.32 -18.45 -2.83
N THR A 156 -17.20 -17.89 -4.04
CA THR A 156 -17.84 -16.63 -4.42
C THR A 156 -19.37 -16.76 -4.32
N PRO A 157 -20.04 -15.95 -3.48
CA PRO A 157 -21.50 -15.94 -3.42
C PRO A 157 -22.06 -15.22 -4.67
N GLY A 158 -22.98 -15.87 -5.37
CA GLY A 158 -23.66 -15.30 -6.53
C GLY A 158 -23.32 -16.01 -7.84
N LEU A 159 -23.53 -15.31 -8.96
CA LEU A 159 -23.28 -15.84 -10.30
C LEU A 159 -21.96 -15.28 -10.84
N LEU A 160 -21.11 -16.17 -11.35
CA LEU A 160 -19.92 -15.80 -12.10
C LEU A 160 -20.27 -15.61 -13.57
N SER A 161 -19.78 -14.53 -14.18
CA SER A 161 -19.90 -14.33 -15.62
C SER A 161 -18.59 -14.71 -16.31
N PHE A 162 -18.67 -15.56 -17.33
CA PHE A 162 -17.51 -15.94 -18.13
C PHE A 162 -17.59 -15.30 -19.51
N THR A 163 -16.51 -14.64 -19.92
CA THR A 163 -16.32 -14.16 -21.29
C THR A 163 -15.32 -15.07 -21.99
N VAL A 164 -15.66 -15.49 -23.20
CA VAL A 164 -14.84 -16.36 -24.03
C VAL A 164 -14.52 -15.60 -25.31
N ASP A 165 -13.25 -15.30 -25.51
CA ASP A 165 -12.73 -14.59 -26.68
C ASP A 165 -11.87 -15.54 -27.51
N ALA A 166 -12.22 -15.74 -28.77
CA ALA A 166 -11.52 -16.66 -29.67
C ALA A 166 -10.97 -15.90 -30.87
N TRP A 167 -9.67 -16.02 -31.13
CA TRP A 167 -9.02 -15.34 -32.25
C TRP A 167 -7.93 -16.21 -32.88
N THR A 168 -7.62 -15.93 -34.15
CA THR A 168 -6.49 -16.54 -34.86
C THR A 168 -5.38 -15.50 -34.99
N SER A 169 -4.17 -15.84 -34.55
CA SER A 169 -3.01 -14.96 -34.71
C SER A 169 -2.59 -14.82 -36.18
N LYS A 170 -1.74 -13.82 -36.47
CA LYS A 170 -1.12 -13.64 -37.80
C LYS A 170 -0.34 -14.88 -38.27
N ASN A 171 0.15 -15.68 -37.33
CA ASN A 171 0.88 -16.92 -37.60
C ASN A 171 -0.06 -18.13 -37.77
N GLN A 172 -1.37 -17.91 -37.96
CA GLN A 172 -2.40 -18.94 -38.15
C GLN A 172 -2.58 -19.89 -36.96
N LEU A 173 -2.14 -19.47 -35.76
CA LEU A 173 -2.39 -20.21 -34.52
C LEU A 173 -3.71 -19.75 -33.87
N PRO A 174 -4.63 -20.68 -33.53
CA PRO A 174 -5.85 -20.35 -32.82
C PRO A 174 -5.58 -20.13 -31.31
N PHE A 175 -6.26 -19.15 -30.73
CA PHE A 175 -6.21 -18.81 -29.31
C PHE A 175 -7.62 -18.72 -28.74
N LEU A 176 -7.74 -19.04 -27.45
CA LEU A 176 -8.97 -18.91 -26.67
C LEU A 176 -8.63 -18.24 -25.33
N GLY A 177 -9.04 -16.99 -25.16
CA GLY A 177 -9.02 -16.29 -23.90
C GLY A 177 -10.30 -16.55 -23.12
N ILE A 178 -10.17 -16.85 -21.84
CA ILE A 178 -11.31 -17.00 -20.92
C ILE A 178 -11.07 -16.04 -19.77
N SER A 179 -12.02 -15.13 -19.54
CA SER A 179 -12.01 -14.22 -18.38
C SER A 179 -13.27 -14.42 -17.54
N VAL A 180 -13.15 -14.19 -16.24
CA VAL A 180 -14.25 -14.31 -15.27
C VAL A 180 -14.42 -12.97 -14.55
N HIS A 181 -15.67 -12.55 -14.37
CA HIS A 181 -16.08 -11.32 -13.70
C HIS A 181 -17.14 -11.60 -12.63
#